data_AF-A0A7Z8RWF8-F1
#
_entry.id   AF-A0A7Z8RWF8-F1
#
_cell.length_a   1.000
_cell.length_b   1.000
_cell.length_c   1.000
_cell.angle_alpha   90.00
_cell.angle_beta   90.00
_cell.angle_gamma   90.00
#
_symmetry.space_group_name_H-M   'P 1'
#
loop_
_entity.id
_entity.type
_entity.pdbx_description
1 polymer ?
#
loop_
_entity_poly.entity_id
_entity_poly.type
_entity_poly.pdbx_seq_one_letter_code
_entity_poly.pdbx_strand_id
1 'polypeptide(L)'
;MNILNGSAILLGGMLILTGLGGFGFLSSNLFLSLIIWFFIGIFIASISVCYSYLLQTPARLMGRVTSTANTMVHGAMVISPTLGSLLALWIKVSGVFLLAGVLITRIGMIIYLAHTLFMKKSSRVTLEHN
;
A
#
# COMPACT_ATOMS: atom_id res chain seq x y z
N MET A 1 -6.85 -9.56 7.52
CA MET A 1 -5.98 -9.43 6.32
C MET A 1 -6.73 -9.09 5.04
N ASN A 2 -7.93 -9.63 4.79
CA ASN A 2 -8.68 -9.33 3.56
C ASN A 2 -8.99 -7.83 3.38
N ILE A 3 -9.34 -7.12 4.46
CA ILE A 3 -9.63 -5.67 4.43
C ILE A 3 -8.38 -4.86 4.07
N LEU A 4 -7.24 -5.14 4.73
CA LEU A 4 -5.94 -4.51 4.45
C LEU A 4 -5.49 -4.73 2.99
N ASN A 5 -5.71 -5.94 2.48
CA ASN A 5 -5.28 -6.26 1.13
C ASN A 5 -6.19 -5.64 0.06
N GLY A 6 -7.51 -5.66 0.28
CA GLY A 6 -8.47 -5.00 -0.59
C GLY A 6 -8.24 -3.49 -0.65
N SER A 7 -7.97 -2.85 0.49
CA SER A 7 -7.66 -1.41 0.55
C SER A 7 -6.35 -1.06 -0.14
N ALA A 8 -5.30 -1.90 -0.03
CA ALA A 8 -4.03 -1.69 -0.73
C ALA A 8 -4.17 -1.78 -2.26
N ILE A 9 -4.94 -2.75 -2.76
CA ILE A 9 -5.20 -2.89 -4.20
C ILE A 9 -6.02 -1.72 -4.73
N LEU A 10 -7.07 -1.30 -4.00
CA LEU A 10 -7.90 -0.15 -4.35
C LEU A 10 -7.11 1.15 -4.33
N LEU A 11 -6.25 1.36 -3.32
CA LEU A 11 -5.35 2.50 -3.24
C LEU A 11 -4.41 2.56 -4.45
N GLY A 12 -3.77 1.44 -4.79
CA GLY A 12 -2.88 1.37 -5.96
C GLY A 12 -3.62 1.65 -7.26
N GLY A 13 -4.86 1.15 -7.41
CA GLY A 13 -5.73 1.48 -8.54
C GLY A 13 -6.04 2.97 -8.65
N MET A 14 -6.37 3.62 -7.53
CA MET A 14 -6.62 5.07 -7.50
C MET A 14 -5.36 5.88 -7.81
N LEU A 15 -4.17 5.44 -7.39
CA LEU A 15 -2.89 6.08 -7.75
C LEU A 15 -2.56 5.94 -9.24
N ILE A 16 -2.87 4.79 -9.85
CA ILE A 16 -2.75 4.60 -11.30
C ILE A 16 -3.68 5.57 -12.05
N LEU A 17 -4.93 5.72 -11.59
CA LEU A 17 -5.89 6.67 -12.16
C LEU A 17 -5.39 8.11 -12.04
N THR A 18 -4.84 8.50 -10.88
CA THR A 18 -4.21 9.83 -10.69
C THR A 18 -3.02 10.03 -11.63
N GLY A 19 -2.17 9.01 -11.79
CA GLY A 19 -1.05 9.03 -12.73
C GLY A 19 -1.49 9.20 -14.18
N LEU A 20 -2.51 8.46 -14.62
CA LEU A 20 -3.10 8.61 -15.95
C LEU A 20 -3.74 9.99 -16.15
N GLY A 21 -4.44 10.50 -15.13
CA GLY A 21 -5.04 11.83 -15.15
C GLY A 21 -4.00 12.93 -15.38
N GLY A 22 -2.81 12.79 -14.77
CA GLY A 22 -1.69 13.70 -14.98
C GLY A 22 -1.07 13.66 -16.38
N PHE A 23 -1.34 12.65 -17.20
CA PHE A 23 -0.93 12.60 -18.62
C PHE A 23 -1.98 13.21 -19.57
N GLY A 24 -3.09 13.73 -19.05
CA GLY A 24 -4.15 14.36 -19.84
C GLY A 24 -5.26 13.40 -20.30
N PHE A 25 -5.25 12.14 -19.83
CA PHE A 25 -6.31 11.16 -20.15
C PHE A 25 -7.62 11.39 -19.37
N LEU A 26 -7.59 12.17 -18.27
CA LEU A 26 -8.80 12.63 -17.58
C LEU A 26 -8.94 14.15 -17.70
N SER A 27 -10.18 14.61 -17.84
CA SER A 27 -10.52 16.04 -17.75
C SER A 27 -9.96 16.65 -16.46
N SER A 28 -9.33 17.81 -16.58
CA SER A 28 -8.77 18.60 -15.47
C SER A 28 -9.88 19.26 -14.63
N ASN A 29 -10.89 18.48 -14.23
CA ASN A 29 -11.95 18.93 -13.34
C ASN A 29 -11.47 18.77 -11.89
N LEU A 30 -11.31 19.91 -11.20
CA LEU A 30 -10.92 19.96 -9.79
C LEU A 30 -11.77 19.06 -8.89
N PHE A 31 -13.09 19.01 -9.15
CA PHE A 31 -14.02 18.14 -8.41
C PHE A 31 -13.66 16.65 -8.51
N LEU A 32 -13.24 16.19 -9.68
CA LEU A 32 -12.92 14.80 -9.93
C LEU A 32 -11.61 14.42 -9.23
N SER A 33 -10.62 15.32 -9.25
CA SER A 33 -9.37 15.16 -8.50
C SER A 33 -9.59 15.14 -6.98
N LEU A 34 -10.52 15.97 -6.47
CA LEU A 34 -10.86 16.05 -5.05
C LEU A 34 -11.54 14.77 -4.56
N ILE A 35 -12.45 14.20 -5.35
CA ILE A 35 -13.09 12.91 -5.06
C ILE A 35 -12.04 11.79 -5.01
N ILE A 36 -11.13 11.72 -5.98
CA ILE A 36 -10.06 10.70 -6.00
C ILE A 36 -9.19 10.83 -4.75
N TRP A 37 -8.76 12.06 -4.40
CA TRP A 37 -7.96 12.32 -3.20
C TRP A 37 -8.69 11.96 -1.90
N PHE A 38 -10.00 12.20 -1.82
CA PHE A 38 -10.83 11.82 -0.69
C PHE A 38 -10.81 10.30 -0.46
N PHE A 39 -11.02 9.52 -1.53
CA PHE A 39 -10.97 8.05 -1.44
C PHE A 39 -9.58 7.52 -1.11
N ILE A 40 -8.52 8.10 -1.70
CA ILE A 40 -7.13 7.78 -1.35
C ILE A 40 -6.91 7.94 0.16
N GLY A 41 -7.40 9.03 0.76
CA GLY A 41 -7.33 9.27 2.20
C GLY A 41 -8.01 8.17 3.04
N ILE A 42 -9.22 7.75 2.66
CA ILE A 42 -9.96 6.67 3.36
C ILE A 42 -9.19 5.35 3.33
N PHE A 43 -8.60 5.00 2.19
CA PHE A 43 -7.82 3.77 2.06
C PHE A 43 -6.51 3.82 2.86
N ILE A 44 -5.82 4.97 2.87
CA ILE A 44 -4.64 5.19 3.71
C ILE A 44 -4.98 5.03 5.19
N ALA A 45 -6.08 5.63 5.66
CA ALA A 45 -6.53 5.50 7.04
C ALA A 45 -6.79 4.03 7.41
N SER A 46 -7.47 3.29 6.52
CA SER A 46 -7.74 1.85 6.72
C SER A 46 -6.46 1.01 6.84
N ILE A 47 -5.44 1.31 6.02
CA ILE A 47 -4.13 0.64 6.07
C ILE A 47 -3.41 0.96 7.39
N SER A 48 -3.42 2.23 7.81
CA SER A 48 -2.77 2.68 9.05
C SER A 48 -3.35 2.00 10.30
N VAL A 49 -4.68 1.86 10.37
CA VAL A 49 -5.36 1.14 11.46
C VAL A 49 -4.93 -0.33 11.47
N CYS A 50 -4.97 -1.00 10.32
CA CYS A 50 -4.59 -2.41 10.21
C CYS A 50 -3.11 -2.64 10.56
N TYR A 51 -2.22 -1.73 10.17
CA TYR A 51 -0.80 -1.79 10.49
C TYR A 51 -0.55 -1.77 12.01
N SER A 52 -1.32 -0.97 12.75
CA SER A 52 -1.22 -0.88 14.20
C SER A 52 -1.61 -2.20 14.90
N TYR A 53 -2.59 -2.91 14.34
CA TYR A 53 -2.96 -4.26 14.81
C TYR A 53 -1.87 -5.31 14.51
N LEU A 54 -1.20 -5.21 13.36
CA LEU A 54 -0.13 -6.16 13.00
C LEU A 54 1.10 -6.07 13.91
N LEU A 55 1.34 -4.90 14.51
CA LEU A 55 2.46 -4.68 15.43
C LEU A 55 2.20 -5.22 16.84
N GLN A 56 0.97 -5.61 17.18
CA GLN A 56 0.66 -6.19 18.49
C GLN A 56 1.38 -7.53 18.64
N THR A 57 2.46 -7.53 19.42
CA THR A 57 3.31 -8.68 19.73
C THR A 57 3.53 -8.78 21.24
N PRO A 58 3.89 -9.96 21.77
CA PRO A 58 4.14 -10.14 23.20
C PRO A 58 5.14 -9.10 23.74
N ALA A 59 4.87 -8.57 24.93
CA ALA A 59 5.52 -7.37 25.49
C ALA A 59 7.06 -7.39 25.44
N ARG A 60 7.67 -8.58 25.59
CA ARG A 60 9.12 -8.81 25.45
C ARG A 60 9.69 -8.39 24.09
N LEU A 61 8.96 -8.62 23.00
CA LEU A 61 9.42 -8.38 21.63
C LEU A 61 8.84 -7.09 21.04
N MET A 62 7.77 -6.54 21.63
CA MET A 62 7.09 -5.34 21.14
C MET A 62 8.05 -4.16 20.93
N GLY A 63 8.98 -3.93 21.86
CA GLY A 63 9.97 -2.86 21.73
C GLY A 63 10.92 -3.02 20.52
N ARG A 64 11.30 -4.26 20.16
CA ARG A 64 12.18 -4.53 19.01
C ARG A 64 11.43 -4.52 17.68
N VAL A 65 10.22 -5.07 17.65
CA VAL A 65 9.39 -5.15 16.44
C VAL A 65 8.89 -3.76 16.06
N THR A 66 8.36 -3.00 17.01
CA THR A 66 7.88 -1.64 16.77
C THR A 66 9.02 -0.69 16.42
N SER A 67 10.18 -0.77 17.08
CA SER A 67 11.31 0.09 16.72
C SER A 67 11.82 -0.19 15.30
N THR A 68 12.00 -1.45 14.93
CA THR A 68 12.43 -1.84 13.57
C THR A 68 11.44 -1.36 12.52
N ALA A 69 10.14 -1.58 12.76
CA ALA A 69 9.10 -1.17 11.83
C ALA A 69 8.99 0.35 11.71
N ASN A 70 9.10 1.08 12.82
CA ASN A 70 9.04 2.53 12.85
C ASN A 70 10.25 3.18 12.17
N THR A 71 11.46 2.66 12.38
CA THR A 71 12.67 3.10 11.67
C THR A 71 12.52 2.91 10.17
N MET A 72 11.92 1.80 9.72
CA MET A 72 11.71 1.55 8.29
C MET A 72 10.72 2.55 7.67
N VAL A 73 9.60 2.82 8.34
CA VAL A 73 8.60 3.80 7.87
C VAL A 73 9.17 5.22 7.84
N HIS A 74 9.78 5.67 8.93
CA HIS A 74 10.35 7.02 8.99
C HIS A 74 11.56 7.18 8.06
N GLY A 75 12.40 6.15 7.93
CA GLY A 75 13.50 6.14 6.97
C GLY A 75 13.00 6.30 5.54
N ALA A 76 11.94 5.56 5.17
CA ALA A 76 11.29 5.72 3.88
C ALA A 76 10.68 7.11 3.71
N MET A 77 10.05 7.69 4.73
CA MET A 77 9.48 9.05 4.66
C MET A 77 10.52 10.13 4.40
N VAL A 78 11.74 9.99 4.93
CA VAL A 78 12.83 10.96 4.69
C VAL A 78 13.37 10.85 3.26
N ILE A 79 13.48 9.63 2.73
CA ILE A 79 14.05 9.38 1.40
C ILE A 79 13.02 9.63 0.29
N SER A 80 11.72 9.48 0.58
CA SER A 80 10.62 9.54 -0.40
C SER A 80 10.55 10.85 -1.19
N PRO A 81 10.61 12.06 -0.57
CA PRO A 81 10.54 13.32 -1.32
C PRO A 81 11.72 13.49 -2.28
N THR A 82 12.92 13.09 -1.85
CA THR A 82 14.14 13.19 -2.65
C THR A 82 14.08 12.26 -3.86
N LEU A 83 13.69 10.99 -3.65
CA LEU A 83 13.50 10.04 -4.75
C LEU A 83 12.36 10.47 -5.67
N GLY A 84 11.23 10.93 -5.11
CA GLY A 84 10.08 11.38 -5.89
C GLY A 84 10.41 12.57 -6.79
N SER A 85 11.13 13.57 -6.25
CA SER A 85 11.61 14.73 -7.00
C SER A 85 12.59 14.32 -8.10
N LEU A 86 13.57 13.47 -7.77
CA LEU A 86 14.56 13.00 -8.73
C LEU A 86 13.88 12.24 -9.88
N LEU A 87 12.98 11.30 -9.60
CA LEU A 87 12.25 10.56 -10.63
C LEU A 87 11.31 11.45 -11.45
N ALA A 88 10.71 12.48 -10.83
CA ALA A 88 9.83 13.41 -11.54
C ALA A 88 10.56 14.18 -12.65
N LEU A 89 11.88 14.40 -12.54
CA LEU A 89 12.68 15.03 -13.59
C LEU A 89 12.72 14.19 -14.88
N TRP A 90 12.70 12.86 -14.76
CA TRP A 90 12.83 11.94 -15.91
C TRP A 90 11.48 11.52 -16.48
N ILE A 91 10.50 11.24 -15.62
CA ILE A 91 9.25 10.56 -15.99
C ILE A 91 8.03 11.48 -15.86
N LYS A 92 8.25 12.76 -15.51
CA LYS A 92 7.23 13.72 -15.06
C LYS A 92 6.52 13.25 -13.78
N VAL A 93 5.85 14.18 -13.09
CA VAL A 93 5.12 13.90 -11.84
C VAL A 93 4.10 12.76 -12.03
N SER A 94 3.39 12.77 -13.15
CA SER A 94 2.38 11.78 -13.52
C SER A 94 2.94 10.36 -13.61
N GLY A 95 4.17 10.21 -14.13
CA GLY A 95 4.86 8.93 -14.20
C GLY A 95 5.25 8.37 -12.82
N VAL A 96 5.61 9.25 -11.87
CA VAL A 96 5.93 8.84 -10.49
C VAL A 96 4.71 8.27 -9.79
N PHE A 97 3.54 8.92 -9.92
CA PHE A 97 2.28 8.43 -9.34
C PHE A 97 1.83 7.11 -9.96
N LEU A 98 1.97 6.96 -11.29
CA LEU A 98 1.64 5.72 -11.98
C LEU A 98 2.53 4.57 -11.52
N LEU A 99 3.85 4.80 -11.44
CA LEU A 99 4.82 3.81 -10.98
C LEU A 99 4.55 3.40 -9.53
N ALA A 100 4.29 4.38 -8.64
CA ALA A 100 3.92 4.12 -7.26
C ALA A 100 2.64 3.28 -7.14
N GLY A 101 1.61 3.61 -7.93
CA GLY A 101 0.37 2.84 -7.98
C GLY A 101 0.58 1.40 -8.41
N VAL A 102 1.35 1.17 -9.48
CA VAL A 102 1.70 -0.18 -9.96
C VAL A 102 2.45 -0.99 -8.91
N LEU A 103 3.45 -0.38 -8.25
CA LEU A 103 4.22 -1.01 -7.17
C LEU A 103 3.32 -1.41 -6.00
N ILE A 104 2.45 -0.50 -5.54
CA ILE A 104 1.52 -0.76 -4.43
C ILE A 104 0.53 -1.88 -4.79
N THR A 105 -0.05 -1.85 -6.00
CA THR A 105 -0.95 -2.92 -6.46
C THR A 105 -0.22 -4.26 -6.56
N ARG A 106 1.04 -4.28 -7.03
CA ARG A 106 1.85 -5.51 -7.08
C ARG A 106 2.12 -6.07 -5.69
N ILE A 107 2.48 -5.22 -4.72
CA ILE A 107 2.71 -5.64 -3.34
C ILE A 107 1.42 -6.22 -2.74
N GLY A 108 0.27 -5.55 -2.94
CA GLY A 108 -1.04 -6.09 -2.51
C GLY A 108 -1.33 -7.46 -3.14
N MET A 109 -1.12 -7.61 -4.45
CA MET A 109 -1.29 -8.90 -5.13
C MET A 109 -0.39 -10.01 -4.55
N ILE A 110 0.88 -9.71 -4.23
CA ILE A 110 1.80 -10.67 -3.62
C ILE A 110 1.32 -11.08 -2.23
N ILE A 111 0.86 -10.12 -1.41
CA ILE A 111 0.33 -10.40 -0.07
C ILE A 111 -0.95 -11.25 -0.14
N TYR A 112 -1.83 -10.96 -1.10
CA TYR A 112 -3.01 -11.78 -1.37
C TYR A 112 -2.65 -13.21 -1.70
N LEU A 113 -1.69 -13.39 -2.62
CA LEU A 113 -1.26 -14.71 -3.08
C LEU A 113 -0.59 -15.47 -1.93
N ALA A 114 0.26 -14.82 -1.14
CA ALA A 114 0.86 -15.41 0.05
C ALA A 114 -0.23 -15.88 1.04
N HIS A 115 -1.22 -15.03 1.33
CA HIS A 115 -2.30 -15.39 2.24
C HIS A 115 -3.12 -16.59 1.75
N THR A 116 -3.47 -16.64 0.46
CA THR A 116 -4.21 -17.79 -0.11
C THR A 116 -3.40 -19.08 -0.07
N LEU A 117 -2.08 -19.01 -0.28
CA LEU A 117 -1.17 -20.17 -0.18
C LEU A 117 -1.00 -20.64 1.28
N PHE A 118 -0.87 -19.73 2.24
CA PHE A 118 -0.76 -20.06 3.66
C PHE A 118 -2.06 -20.65 4.23
N MET A 119 -3.22 -20.11 3.84
CA MET A 119 -4.53 -20.68 4.21
C MET A 119 -4.72 -22.09 3.64
N LYS A 120 -4.29 -22.33 2.40
CA LYS A 120 -4.36 -23.66 1.77
C LYS A 120 -3.43 -24.68 2.44
N LYS A 121 -2.30 -24.24 3.00
CA LYS A 121 -1.39 -25.08 3.78
C LYS A 121 -1.97 -25.42 5.16
N SER A 122 -2.58 -24.46 5.84
CA SER A 122 -3.24 -24.69 7.14
C SER A 122 -4.36 -25.73 7.05
N SER A 123 -5.19 -25.65 5.99
CA SER A 123 -6.29 -26.60 5.78
C SER A 123 -5.85 -28.03 5.46
N ARG A 124 -4.62 -28.26 4.98
CA ARG A 124 -4.11 -29.64 4.78
C ARG A 124 -3.62 -30.27 6.08
N VAL A 125 -3.01 -29.49 6.97
CA VAL A 125 -2.45 -30.00 8.23
C VAL A 125 -3.56 -30.49 9.17
N THR A 126 -4.76 -29.90 9.10
CA THR A 126 -5.92 -30.36 9.89
C THR A 126 -6.55 -31.65 9.35
N LEU A 127 -6.29 -32.03 8.09
CA LEU A 127 -6.86 -33.23 7.46
C LEU A 127 -5.93 -34.46 7.54
N GLU A 128 -4.64 -34.29 7.86
CA GLU A 128 -3.71 -35.41 8.11
C GLU A 128 -3.71 -35.86 9.58
N HIS A 129 -4.43 -35.16 10.46
CA HIS A 129 -4.47 -35.42 11.90
C HIS A 129 -5.89 -35.74 12.41
N ASN A 130 -6.74 -36.28 11.53
CA ASN A 130 -8.07 -36.83 11.79
C ASN A 130 -8.22 -38.11 10.95
#